data_AF-A0A9W2ZF49-F1
#
_entry.id   AF-A0A9W2ZF49-F1
#
_cell.length_a   1.000
_cell.length_b   1.000
_cell.length_c   1.000
_cell.angle_alpha   90.00
_cell.angle_beta   90.00
_cell.angle_gamma   90.00
#
_symmetry.space_group_name_H-M   'P 1'
#
loop_
_entity.id
_entity.type
_entity.pdbx_description
1 polymer ?
#
loop_
_entity_poly.entity_id
_entity_poly.type
_entity_poly.pdbx_seq_one_letter_code
_entity_poly.pdbx_strand_id
1 'polypeptide(L)'
;MLSRINVQLSILIIIPYVLVNLKIVSSENTSLEQHLSGTTPLWNNTSLEQHISGTTPLWNNTSLEQHISGTTPLWNNTSLEQHISGTTHLWNNTSLEQHLSGTTHLWNNTSLEQHISGTTHLWNNTSLEQHISGTTHLWNNTSLEQHISGTTHRDK
;
A
#
# COMPACT_ATOMS: atom_id res chain seq x y z
N MET A 1 -38.16 0.95 -2.55
CA MET A 1 -37.55 0.53 -3.82
C MET A 1 -37.72 1.71 -4.77
N LEU A 2 -36.76 2.57 -5.08
CA LEU A 2 -35.31 2.44 -5.20
C LEU A 2 -34.53 3.41 -4.29
N SER A 3 -33.29 3.00 -4.01
CA SER A 3 -32.28 3.67 -3.19
C SER A 3 -31.84 5.01 -3.77
N ARG A 4 -31.55 5.97 -2.89
CA ARG A 4 -31.04 7.32 -3.21
C ARG A 4 -29.69 7.22 -3.92
N ILE A 5 -29.65 7.55 -5.20
CA ILE A 5 -28.41 7.83 -5.91
C ILE A 5 -27.92 9.20 -5.43
N ASN A 6 -26.99 9.20 -4.49
CA ASN A 6 -26.36 10.43 -3.99
C ASN A 6 -25.21 10.79 -4.95
N VAL A 7 -25.55 11.43 -6.07
CA VAL A 7 -24.58 12.01 -7.00
C VAL A 7 -24.07 13.32 -6.38
N GLN A 8 -22.97 13.28 -5.65
CA GLN A 8 -22.30 14.50 -5.17
C GLN A 8 -21.17 14.87 -6.13
N LEU A 9 -21.57 15.71 -7.08
CA LEU A 9 -20.86 16.80 -7.74
C LEU A 9 -19.36 16.62 -8.02
N SER A 10 -19.08 16.35 -9.29
CA SER A 10 -17.80 16.54 -9.97
C SER A 10 -17.25 17.94 -9.70
N ILE A 11 -16.08 18.04 -9.06
CA ILE A 11 -15.24 19.23 -9.15
C ILE A 11 -13.89 18.79 -9.69
N LEU A 12 -13.68 19.09 -10.97
CA LEU A 12 -12.36 19.11 -11.60
C LEU A 12 -11.57 20.26 -10.96
N ILE A 13 -10.84 19.97 -9.87
CA ILE A 13 -9.91 20.91 -9.28
C ILE A 13 -8.52 20.57 -9.81
N ILE A 14 -8.11 21.22 -10.90
CA ILE A 14 -6.69 21.40 -11.20
C ILE A 14 -6.19 22.49 -10.26
N ILE A 15 -5.68 22.11 -9.09
CA ILE A 15 -4.91 23.02 -8.25
C ILE A 15 -3.65 22.25 -7.83
N PRO A 16 -2.44 22.75 -8.19
CA PRO A 16 -1.23 22.28 -7.55
C PRO A 16 -1.29 22.80 -6.10
N TYR A 17 -1.06 21.95 -5.10
CA TYR A 17 -1.00 22.30 -3.67
C TYR A 17 -2.32 22.44 -2.89
N VAL A 18 -3.36 21.62 -3.14
CA VAL A 18 -4.53 21.58 -2.22
C VAL A 18 -4.30 20.58 -1.09
N LEU A 19 -4.25 21.07 0.14
CA LEU A 19 -4.51 20.26 1.33
C LEU A 19 -6.01 19.96 1.39
N VAL A 20 -6.41 18.85 0.79
CA VAL A 20 -7.79 18.42 0.73
C VAL A 20 -8.12 17.66 2.02
N ASN A 21 -8.57 18.38 3.07
CA ASN A 21 -9.23 17.78 4.23
C ASN A 21 -10.69 17.46 3.89
N LEU A 22 -10.89 16.63 2.88
CA LEU A 22 -12.20 16.29 2.36
C LEU A 22 -12.49 14.88 2.84
N LYS A 23 -13.65 14.70 3.48
CA LYS A 23 -14.23 13.39 3.77
C LYS A 23 -14.67 12.79 2.43
N ILE A 24 -13.70 12.50 1.56
CA ILE A 24 -13.89 11.97 0.22
C ILE A 24 -14.18 10.50 0.39
N VAL A 25 -15.46 10.14 0.36
CA VAL A 25 -15.83 8.82 -0.13
C VAL A 25 -15.97 8.96 -1.65
N SER A 26 -14.85 9.07 -2.37
CA SER A 26 -14.84 9.09 -3.84
C SER A 26 -14.80 7.66 -4.31
N SER A 27 -15.75 7.30 -5.15
CA SER A 27 -15.74 6.02 -5.85
C SER A 27 -14.54 5.92 -6.80
N GLU A 28 -14.08 7.04 -7.38
CA GLU A 28 -12.99 7.10 -8.36
C GLU A 28 -12.23 8.43 -8.25
N ASN A 29 -10.90 8.39 -8.15
CA ASN A 29 -10.03 9.58 -8.11
C ASN A 29 -8.81 9.36 -9.01
N THR A 30 -8.56 10.34 -9.89
CA THR A 30 -7.39 10.37 -10.77
C THR A 30 -6.71 11.72 -10.63
N SER A 31 -5.43 11.74 -10.26
CA SER A 31 -4.66 12.99 -10.15
C SER A 31 -3.19 12.78 -10.50
N LEU A 32 -2.44 13.87 -10.64
CA LEU A 32 -0.98 13.81 -10.75
C LEU A 32 -0.37 13.48 -9.38
N GLU A 33 -0.63 14.34 -8.40
CA GLU A 33 -0.16 14.20 -7.02
C GLU A 33 -1.35 14.13 -6.05
N GLN A 34 -1.21 13.43 -4.93
CA GLN A 34 -2.16 13.44 -3.82
C GLN A 34 -1.46 13.50 -2.47
N HIS A 35 -1.95 14.38 -1.59
CA HIS A 35 -1.56 14.42 -0.19
C HIS A 35 -2.79 14.22 0.69
N LEU A 36 -2.83 13.09 1.40
CA LEU A 36 -3.94 12.73 2.29
C LEU A 36 -3.43 12.62 3.72
N SER A 37 -4.18 13.22 4.64
CA SER A 37 -3.90 13.14 6.07
C SER A 37 -5.16 12.85 6.87
N GLY A 38 -5.03 12.03 7.92
CA GLY A 38 -6.13 11.66 8.80
C GLY A 38 -6.79 10.34 8.42
N THR A 39 -8.12 10.28 8.54
CA THR A 39 -8.89 9.04 8.29
C THR A 39 -9.76 9.18 7.04
N THR A 40 -9.26 8.67 5.92
CA THR A 40 -9.90 8.84 4.60
C THR A 40 -9.86 7.52 3.80
N PRO A 41 -10.96 6.76 3.69
CA PRO A 41 -10.98 5.57 2.85
C PRO A 41 -11.05 5.91 1.35
N LEU A 42 -10.29 5.22 0.50
CA LEU A 42 -10.31 5.38 -0.96
C LEU A 42 -10.66 4.06 -1.66
N TRP A 43 -11.48 4.13 -2.71
CA TRP A 43 -11.99 2.94 -3.41
C TRP A 43 -11.28 2.64 -4.72
N ASN A 44 -11.28 3.55 -5.69
CA ASN A 44 -10.52 3.39 -6.93
C ASN A 44 -9.66 4.64 -7.12
N ASN A 45 -8.38 4.54 -6.80
CA ASN A 45 -7.48 5.68 -6.82
C ASN A 45 -6.33 5.44 -7.78
N THR A 46 -6.08 6.40 -8.66
CA THR A 46 -4.95 6.39 -9.59
C THR A 46 -4.22 7.71 -9.48
N SER A 47 -2.90 7.68 -9.29
CA SER A 47 -2.12 8.91 -9.47
C SER A 47 -0.69 8.64 -9.89
N LEU A 48 0.06 9.69 -10.22
CA LEU A 48 1.49 9.54 -10.40
C LEU A 48 2.15 9.35 -9.03
N GLU A 49 1.93 10.30 -8.12
CA GLU A 49 2.53 10.31 -6.78
C GLU A 49 1.44 10.35 -5.70
N GLN A 50 1.68 9.65 -4.59
CA GLN A 50 0.79 9.63 -3.43
C GLN A 50 1.57 9.75 -2.12
N HIS A 51 1.15 10.67 -1.26
CA HIS A 51 1.59 10.78 0.12
C HIS A 51 0.40 10.63 1.05
N ILE A 52 0.41 9.60 1.88
CA ILE A 52 -0.68 9.27 2.78
C ILE A 52 -0.14 9.20 4.21
N SER A 53 -0.74 9.95 5.12
CA SER A 53 -0.38 9.95 6.54
C SER A 53 -1.62 9.77 7.41
N GLY A 54 -1.73 8.65 8.13
CA GLY A 54 -2.83 8.40 9.06
C GLY A 54 -3.46 7.03 8.88
N THR A 55 -4.79 6.96 8.96
CA THR A 55 -5.55 5.71 8.87
C THR A 55 -6.37 5.68 7.59
N THR A 56 -5.83 5.07 6.54
CA THR A 56 -6.38 5.19 5.18
C THR A 56 -6.52 3.81 4.54
N PRO A 57 -7.70 3.18 4.60
CA PRO A 57 -7.99 1.99 3.80
C PRO A 57 -8.01 2.32 2.31
N LEU A 58 -7.30 1.54 1.50
CA LEU A 58 -7.23 1.64 0.04
C LEU A 58 -7.73 0.35 -0.59
N TRP A 59 -8.74 0.43 -1.45
CA TRP A 59 -9.33 -0.76 -2.06
C TRP A 59 -8.65 -1.15 -3.38
N ASN A 60 -8.72 -0.30 -4.40
CA ASN A 60 -7.99 -0.47 -5.66
C ASN A 60 -7.14 0.78 -5.87
N ASN A 61 -5.83 0.64 -5.76
CA ASN A 61 -4.91 1.76 -5.85
C ASN A 61 -3.80 1.47 -6.87
N THR A 62 -3.59 2.42 -7.78
CA THR A 62 -2.50 2.38 -8.75
C THR A 62 -1.71 3.66 -8.62
N SER A 63 -0.40 3.58 -8.46
CA SER A 63 0.44 4.76 -8.65
C SER A 63 1.77 4.48 -9.33
N LEU A 64 2.51 5.52 -9.68
CA LEU A 64 3.94 5.35 -9.97
C LEU A 64 4.68 5.24 -8.64
N GLU A 65 4.54 6.26 -7.79
CA GLU A 65 5.22 6.37 -6.50
C GLU A 65 4.19 6.47 -5.37
N GLN A 66 4.51 5.84 -4.24
CA GLN A 66 3.63 5.77 -3.08
C GLN A 66 4.43 5.88 -1.78
N HIS A 67 4.12 6.89 -0.98
CA HIS A 67 4.64 7.08 0.37
C HIS A 67 3.50 7.01 1.37
N ILE A 68 3.55 6.03 2.26
CA ILE A 68 2.48 5.78 3.23
C ILE A 68 3.08 5.74 4.63
N SER A 69 2.50 6.51 5.55
CA SER A 69 2.82 6.50 6.97
C SER A 69 1.57 6.31 7.81
N GLY A 70 1.56 5.33 8.71
CA GLY A 70 0.45 5.10 9.65
C GLY A 70 -0.17 3.72 9.54
N THR A 71 -1.50 3.65 9.56
CA THR A 71 -2.25 2.38 9.52
C THR A 71 -3.04 2.26 8.22
N THR A 72 -2.60 1.39 7.33
CA THR A 72 -3.16 1.30 5.98
C THR A 72 -3.40 -0.14 5.56
N PRO A 73 -4.67 -0.57 5.53
CA PRO A 73 -5.09 -1.73 4.76
C PRO A 73 -5.12 -1.40 3.27
N LEU A 74 -4.44 -2.17 2.44
CA LEU A 74 -4.47 -2.08 0.98
C LEU A 74 -4.96 -3.41 0.41
N TRP A 75 -6.03 -3.37 -0.37
CA TRP A 75 -6.66 -4.58 -0.89
C TRP A 75 -6.05 -5.02 -2.23
N ASN A 76 -6.10 -4.18 -3.25
CA ASN A 76 -5.40 -4.37 -4.52
C ASN A 76 -4.55 -3.14 -4.78
N ASN A 77 -3.24 -3.30 -4.74
CA ASN A 77 -2.30 -2.20 -4.94
C ASN A 77 -1.28 -2.54 -6.00
N THR A 78 -1.10 -1.61 -6.94
CA THR A 78 -0.04 -1.65 -7.94
C THR A 78 0.77 -0.38 -7.86
N SER A 79 2.09 -0.49 -7.75
CA SER A 79 2.97 0.68 -7.91
C SER A 79 4.21 0.36 -8.72
N LEU A 80 4.96 1.37 -9.12
CA LEU A 80 6.37 1.17 -9.45
C LEU A 80 7.18 1.11 -8.14
N GLU A 81 7.08 2.16 -7.34
CA GLU A 81 7.85 2.34 -6.10
C GLU A 81 6.91 2.54 -4.90
N GLN A 82 7.25 1.89 -3.79
CA GLN A 82 6.46 1.92 -2.56
C GLN A 82 7.35 2.09 -1.34
N HIS A 83 7.08 3.11 -0.55
CA HIS A 83 7.64 3.30 0.78
C HIS A 83 6.53 3.33 1.82
N ILE A 84 6.50 2.34 2.70
CA ILE A 84 5.45 2.22 3.71
C ILE A 84 6.07 2.10 5.11
N SER A 85 5.63 2.96 6.02
CA SER A 85 6.03 2.96 7.42
C SER A 85 4.81 2.89 8.34
N GLY A 86 4.80 1.93 9.27
CA GLY A 86 3.74 1.77 10.27
C GLY A 86 3.10 0.39 10.25
N THR A 87 1.78 0.33 10.39
CA THR A 87 1.01 -0.92 10.41
C THR A 87 0.28 -1.11 9.09
N THR A 88 0.70 -2.10 8.31
CA THR A 88 0.24 -2.26 6.92
C THR A 88 -0.25 -3.69 6.68
N HIS A 89 -1.37 -3.79 5.98
CA HIS A 89 -1.92 -5.06 5.54
C HIS A 89 -2.09 -4.97 4.02
N LEU A 90 -1.29 -5.72 3.26
CA LEU A 90 -1.39 -5.80 1.80
C LEU A 90 -2.02 -7.14 1.42
N TRP A 91 -3.18 -7.10 0.78
CA TRP A 91 -3.88 -8.31 0.38
C TRP A 91 -3.39 -8.84 -0.97
N ASN A 92 -3.48 -8.05 -2.03
CA ASN A 92 -2.84 -8.30 -3.31
C ASN A 92 -1.99 -7.08 -3.67
N ASN A 93 -0.67 -7.25 -3.69
CA ASN A 93 0.23 -6.17 -4.02
C ASN A 93 1.23 -6.57 -5.10
N THR A 94 1.37 -5.70 -6.09
CA THR A 94 2.40 -5.78 -7.13
C THR A 94 3.19 -4.49 -7.15
N SER A 95 4.51 -4.60 -7.21
CA SER A 95 5.39 -3.43 -7.24
C SER A 95 6.72 -3.77 -7.89
N LEU A 96 7.43 -2.80 -8.46
CA LEU A 96 8.82 -3.02 -8.83
C LEU A 96 9.68 -3.03 -7.57
N GLU A 97 9.63 -1.96 -6.80
CA GLU A 97 10.45 -1.76 -5.61
C GLU A 97 9.59 -1.48 -4.37
N GLN A 98 9.97 -2.10 -3.24
CA GLN A 98 9.27 -1.90 -1.97
C GLN A 98 10.22 -1.72 -0.80
N HIS A 99 9.94 -0.69 -0.01
CA HIS A 99 10.53 -0.48 1.30
C HIS A 99 9.42 -0.46 2.36
N LEU A 100 9.43 -1.47 3.21
CA LEU A 100 8.43 -1.66 4.26
C LEU A 100 9.10 -1.58 5.63
N SER A 101 8.59 -0.72 6.51
CA SER A 101 9.07 -0.57 7.87
C SER A 101 7.92 -0.62 8.88
N GLY A 102 8.06 -1.43 9.93
CA GLY A 102 7.07 -1.54 11.01
C GLY A 102 6.42 -2.92 11.07
N THR A 103 5.10 -2.96 11.19
CA THR A 103 4.33 -4.21 11.24
C THR A 103 3.62 -4.43 9.91
N THR A 104 4.02 -5.46 9.18
CA THR A 104 3.51 -5.75 7.85
C THR A 104 2.93 -7.16 7.74
N HIS A 105 1.78 -7.24 7.05
CA HIS A 105 1.14 -8.49 6.68
C HIS A 105 0.95 -8.49 5.18
N LEU A 106 1.60 -9.40 4.48
CA LEU A 106 1.54 -9.56 3.03
C LEU A 106 0.86 -10.89 2.70
N TRP A 107 -0.30 -10.82 2.06
CA TRP A 107 -1.06 -12.03 1.72
C TRP A 107 -0.62 -12.59 0.36
N ASN A 108 -0.80 -11.86 -0.72
CA ASN A 108 -0.24 -12.16 -2.03
C ASN A 108 0.61 -10.97 -2.48
N ASN A 109 1.93 -11.14 -2.46
CA ASN A 109 2.85 -10.08 -2.81
C ASN A 109 3.82 -10.53 -3.90
N THR A 110 3.94 -9.72 -4.95
CA THR A 110 4.89 -9.91 -6.03
C THR A 110 5.69 -8.63 -6.18
N SER A 111 7.01 -8.73 -6.13
CA SER A 111 7.84 -7.60 -6.56
C SER A 111 9.15 -8.01 -7.21
N LEU A 112 9.87 -7.04 -7.77
CA LEU A 112 11.25 -7.28 -8.17
C LEU A 112 12.15 -7.24 -6.94
N GLU A 113 12.12 -6.12 -6.22
CA GLU A 113 12.98 -5.89 -5.05
C GLU A 113 12.13 -5.60 -3.80
N GLN A 114 12.57 -6.10 -2.65
CA GLN A 114 11.92 -5.88 -1.36
C GLN A 114 12.94 -5.65 -0.26
N HIS A 115 12.75 -4.57 0.48
CA HIS A 115 13.42 -4.30 1.75
C HIS A 115 12.36 -4.20 2.85
N ILE A 116 12.43 -5.10 3.82
CA ILE A 116 11.46 -5.19 4.90
C ILE A 116 12.18 -5.10 6.25
N SER A 117 11.74 -4.20 7.11
CA SER A 117 12.27 -4.04 8.46
C SER A 117 11.15 -4.03 9.50
N GLY A 118 11.26 -4.89 10.52
CA GLY A 118 10.32 -4.97 11.64
C GLY A 118 9.65 -6.33 11.77
N THR A 119 8.36 -6.35 12.06
CA THR A 119 7.57 -7.57 12.22
C THR A 119 6.78 -7.84 10.95
N THR A 120 7.05 -8.97 10.29
CA THR A 120 6.53 -9.28 8.96
C THR A 120 5.88 -10.65 8.93
N HIS A 121 4.71 -10.74 8.29
CA HIS A 121 4.06 -12.01 7.97
C HIS A 121 3.88 -12.10 6.46
N LEU A 122 4.48 -13.10 5.82
CA LEU A 122 4.42 -13.34 4.38
C LEU A 122 3.69 -14.66 4.12
N TRP A 123 2.53 -14.58 3.47
CA TRP A 123 1.73 -15.75 3.13
C TRP A 123 2.14 -16.33 1.77
N ASN A 124 1.89 -15.62 0.68
CA ASN A 124 2.40 -15.94 -0.66
C ASN A 124 3.25 -14.76 -1.14
N ASN A 125 4.57 -14.88 -1.04
CA ASN A 125 5.48 -13.84 -1.49
C ASN A 125 6.41 -14.37 -2.59
N THR A 126 6.45 -13.64 -3.70
CA THR A 126 7.38 -13.87 -4.80
C THR A 126 8.20 -12.61 -5.00
N SER A 127 9.52 -12.73 -4.98
CA SER A 127 10.40 -11.63 -5.36
C SER A 127 11.61 -12.10 -6.17
N LEU A 128 12.27 -11.18 -6.87
CA LEU A 128 13.61 -11.47 -7.39
C LEU A 128 14.60 -11.36 -6.23
N GLU A 129 14.66 -10.20 -5.59
CA GLU A 129 15.55 -9.89 -4.47
C GLU A 129 14.76 -9.57 -3.20
N GLN A 130 15.25 -10.05 -2.06
CA GLN A 130 14.59 -9.87 -0.78
C GLN A 130 15.58 -9.65 0.37
N HIS A 131 15.46 -8.51 1.04
CA HIS A 131 16.17 -8.20 2.28
C HIS A 131 15.17 -8.04 3.42
N ILE A 132 15.31 -8.87 4.45
CA ILE A 132 14.43 -8.83 5.63
C ILE A 132 15.27 -8.65 6.90
N SER A 133 14.88 -7.69 7.73
CA SER A 133 15.48 -7.43 9.04
C SER A 133 14.42 -7.41 10.14
N GLY A 134 14.50 -8.29 11.13
CA GLY A 134 13.59 -8.34 12.27
C GLY A 134 12.91 -9.69 12.48
N THR A 135 11.63 -9.68 12.82
CA THR A 135 10.85 -10.90 13.07
C THR A 135 9.99 -11.23 11.87
N THR A 136 10.09 -12.44 11.34
CA THR A 136 9.44 -12.84 10.10
C THR A 136 8.77 -14.20 10.21
N HIS A 137 7.54 -14.29 9.73
CA HIS A 137 6.80 -15.52 9.52
C HIS A 137 6.60 -15.74 8.02
N LEU A 138 7.02 -16.90 7.50
CA LEU A 138 7.00 -17.25 6.08
C LEU A 138 6.17 -18.52 5.85
N TRP A 139 5.16 -18.44 4.99
CA TRP A 139 4.40 -19.61 4.53
C TRP A 139 4.93 -20.10 3.17
N ASN A 140 4.51 -19.48 2.07
CA ASN A 140 5.03 -19.72 0.72
C ASN A 140 5.87 -18.52 0.26
N ASN A 141 7.20 -18.64 0.38
CA ASN A 141 8.12 -17.59 -0.04
C ASN A 141 9.09 -18.08 -1.11
N THR A 142 9.01 -17.49 -2.29
CA THR A 142 9.88 -17.76 -3.44
C THR A 142 10.72 -16.52 -3.73
N SER A 143 12.03 -16.66 -3.73
CA SER A 143 12.95 -15.58 -4.07
C SER A 143 14.19 -16.14 -4.78
N LEU A 144 14.75 -15.38 -5.73
CA LEU A 144 16.03 -15.73 -6.34
C LEU A 144 17.19 -15.43 -5.39
N GLU A 145 17.18 -14.24 -4.78
CA GLU A 145 18.18 -13.81 -3.81
C GLU A 145 17.52 -13.34 -2.50
N GLN A 146 17.85 -14.00 -1.39
CA GLN A 146 17.24 -13.74 -0.09
C GLN A 146 18.28 -13.56 1.02
N HIS A 147 18.21 -12.42 1.71
CA HIS A 147 18.99 -12.10 2.90
C HIS A 147 18.07 -11.83 4.08
N ILE A 148 18.18 -12.64 5.14
CA ILE A 148 17.40 -12.44 6.37
C ILE A 148 18.34 -12.25 7.56
N SER A 149 18.10 -11.17 8.30
CA SER A 149 18.77 -10.87 9.57
C SER A 149 17.73 -10.75 10.69
N GLY A 150 17.69 -11.73 11.59
CA GLY A 150 16.74 -11.73 12.71
C GLY A 150 16.10 -13.09 12.94
N THR A 151 14.89 -13.09 13.48
CA THR A 151 14.17 -14.32 13.84
C THR A 151 13.20 -14.70 12.73
N THR A 152 13.36 -15.90 12.17
CA THR A 152 12.50 -16.42 11.11
C THR A 152 11.76 -17.67 11.56
N HIS A 153 10.44 -17.67 11.42
CA HIS A 153 9.60 -18.85 11.46
C HIS A 153 9.14 -19.18 10.04
N ARG A 154 9.30 -20.44 9.62
CA ARG A 154 8.87 -20.92 8.32
C ARG A 154 7.98 -22.14 8.49
N ASP A 155 6.75 -22.04 8.01
CA ASP A 155 5.84 -23.18 7.93
C ASP A 155 6.34 -24.12 6.82
N LYS A 156 6.33 -25.43 7.08
CA LYS A 156 6.79 -26.48 6.15
C LYS A 156 5.63 -27.35 5.73
#